data_AF-A0A7X7MG55-F1
#
_entry.id   AF-A0A7X7MG55-F1
#
_cell.length_a   1.000
_cell.length_b   1.000
_cell.length_c   1.000
_cell.angle_alpha   90.00
_cell.angle_beta   90.00
_cell.angle_gamma   90.00
#
_symmetry.space_group_name_H-M   'P 1'
#
loop_
_entity.id
_entity.type
_entity.pdbx_description
1 polymer ?
#
loop_
_entity_poly.entity_id
_entity_poly.type
_entity_poly.pdbx_seq_one_letter_code
_entity_poly.pdbx_strand_id
1 'polypeptide(L)'
;ADSLQNTRDLDGDTLLPFDAEALIRPQVSDNNLLAEMDDPRVVAEEVVVGLAGCFNATTDGAMRTVSAAVCMDEAGFAAARAEVAGFLEQTGRDVNYGLDGTAYNGRRARARSLAGMADLLIPLIIAALTVLNTMKGSVYERRDEIFVYNAVGIAPRYIFFMFVAEALVYSVVGALLGYILSQGTGRVLTALGWTGGLNMNFTSISTVYASLAIAAATLASTYFPARSAMEIAKPTDNAGWTLPSPTDDDELAFDLPFTFTHFDRIAVLGFFHQYFVNHGEGSAGPFFAADPVLAVSDRRDPLAGGGYIPVIEVQVWLKPFDLGVSQRILIELATDPDTREYISRMRLIRVTGTREAWLRLNGPLVARIRRHFLHWRAVPNDMKQDLHGRARRLLEAQVAKKELSHGQS
;
A
#
# COMPACT_ATOMS: atom_id res chain seq x y z
N ALA A 1 67.97 -1.72 -15.14
CA ALA A 1 67.75 -0.66 -16.12
C ALA A 1 67.93 -1.20 -17.55
N ASP A 2 69.13 -1.71 -17.89
CA ASP A 2 69.48 -2.16 -19.26
C ASP A 2 68.57 -3.25 -19.86
N SER A 3 67.96 -4.10 -19.02
CA SER A 3 67.03 -5.15 -19.48
C SER A 3 65.78 -4.56 -20.15
N LEU A 4 65.18 -3.49 -19.59
CA LEU A 4 63.96 -2.88 -20.14
C LEU A 4 64.22 -2.11 -21.44
N GLN A 5 65.41 -1.49 -21.59
CA GLN A 5 65.80 -0.81 -22.84
C GLN A 5 65.98 -1.78 -24.00
N ASN A 6 66.37 -3.02 -23.72
CA ASN A 6 66.66 -4.05 -24.72
C ASN A 6 65.50 -5.02 -24.93
N THR A 7 64.49 -5.00 -24.08
CA THR A 7 63.30 -5.85 -24.24
C THR A 7 62.39 -5.26 -25.31
N ARG A 8 61.92 -6.12 -26.22
CA ARG A 8 60.95 -5.78 -27.26
C ARG A 8 59.67 -6.58 -27.04
N ASP A 9 58.53 -5.97 -27.31
CA ASP A 9 57.25 -6.67 -27.33
C ASP A 9 57.07 -7.50 -28.62
N LEU A 10 55.88 -8.07 -28.80
CA LEU A 10 55.57 -8.94 -29.94
C LEU A 10 55.52 -8.19 -31.28
N ASP A 11 55.32 -6.87 -31.24
CA ASP A 11 55.29 -6.00 -32.42
C ASP A 11 56.66 -5.37 -32.69
N GLY A 12 57.67 -5.71 -31.88
CA GLY A 12 59.05 -5.23 -32.00
C GLY A 12 59.30 -3.89 -31.33
N ASP A 13 58.35 -3.42 -30.51
CA ASP A 13 58.40 -2.13 -29.82
C ASP A 13 59.02 -2.22 -28.43
N THR A 14 59.57 -1.11 -27.96
CA THR A 14 60.13 -1.04 -26.60
C THR A 14 59.01 -1.01 -25.56
N LEU A 15 59.19 -1.71 -24.44
CA LEU A 15 58.25 -1.70 -23.32
C LEU A 15 58.26 -0.41 -22.48
N LEU A 16 59.11 0.57 -22.82
CA LEU A 16 59.17 1.85 -22.10
C LEU A 16 58.00 2.76 -22.47
N PRO A 17 57.31 3.35 -21.48
CA PRO A 17 56.23 4.31 -21.73
C PRO A 17 56.77 5.59 -22.38
N PHE A 18 55.93 6.24 -23.17
CA PHE A 18 56.23 7.55 -23.75
C PHE A 18 56.33 8.62 -22.65
N ASP A 19 57.30 9.52 -22.81
CA ASP A 19 57.51 10.65 -21.93
C ASP A 19 56.60 11.80 -22.40
N ALA A 20 55.48 11.94 -21.72
CA ALA A 20 54.49 12.97 -21.99
C ALA A 20 55.01 14.40 -21.73
N GLU A 21 56.04 14.57 -20.89
CA GLU A 21 56.61 15.87 -20.55
C GLU A 21 57.69 16.30 -21.57
N ALA A 22 58.39 15.34 -22.16
CA ALA A 22 59.38 15.58 -23.21
C ALA A 22 58.78 15.79 -24.62
N LEU A 23 57.49 15.49 -24.80
CA LEU A 23 56.79 15.63 -26.08
C LEU A 23 56.53 17.11 -26.42
N ILE A 24 57.14 17.58 -27.52
CA ILE A 24 57.06 18.99 -27.96
C ILE A 24 55.66 19.35 -28.49
N ARG A 25 54.89 18.37 -29.01
CA ARG A 25 53.52 18.55 -29.52
C ARG A 25 52.66 17.29 -29.33
N PRO A 26 52.14 17.02 -28.14
CA PRO A 26 51.28 15.86 -27.92
C PRO A 26 49.97 16.00 -28.70
N GLN A 27 49.65 15.00 -29.53
CA GLN A 27 48.32 14.89 -30.14
C GLN A 27 47.43 14.05 -29.22
N VAL A 28 46.20 14.50 -28.97
CA VAL A 28 45.24 13.81 -28.10
C VAL A 28 43.96 13.54 -28.89
N SER A 29 43.52 12.29 -28.92
CA SER A 29 42.25 11.86 -29.54
C SER A 29 41.52 10.92 -28.59
N ASP A 30 40.21 11.13 -28.40
CA ASP A 30 39.37 10.33 -27.49
C ASP A 30 39.98 10.12 -26.09
N ASN A 31 40.51 11.19 -25.50
CA ASN A 31 41.14 11.19 -24.18
C ASN A 31 42.42 10.31 -24.05
N ASN A 32 42.96 9.82 -25.16
CA ASN A 32 44.22 9.09 -25.23
C ASN A 32 45.30 9.93 -25.92
N LEU A 33 46.52 9.87 -25.38
CA LEU A 33 47.71 10.44 -25.99
C LEU A 33 48.09 9.61 -27.22
N LEU A 34 48.16 10.24 -28.39
CA LEU A 34 48.67 9.63 -29.61
C LEU A 34 50.18 9.92 -29.67
N ALA A 35 50.97 8.86 -29.63
CA ALA A 35 52.43 8.91 -29.74
C ALA A 35 52.88 8.06 -30.94
N GLU A 36 53.88 8.55 -31.66
CA GLU A 36 54.55 7.86 -32.76
C GLU A 36 55.73 7.03 -32.21
N MET A 37 56.18 6.01 -32.95
CA MET A 37 57.18 5.05 -32.44
C MET A 37 58.51 5.70 -32.01
N ASP A 38 58.86 6.81 -32.66
CA ASP A 38 60.10 7.57 -32.45
C ASP A 38 59.99 8.63 -31.35
N ASP A 39 58.82 8.76 -30.71
CA ASP A 39 58.61 9.75 -29.66
C ASP A 39 59.44 9.45 -28.39
N PRO A 40 59.86 10.49 -27.66
CA PRO A 40 60.71 10.34 -26.48
C PRO A 40 60.05 9.43 -25.44
N ARG A 41 60.86 8.58 -24.80
CA ARG A 41 60.42 7.59 -23.82
C ARG A 41 61.11 7.83 -22.48
N VAL A 42 60.40 7.48 -21.41
CA VAL A 42 60.93 7.58 -20.05
C VAL A 42 62.12 6.62 -19.92
N VAL A 43 63.21 7.12 -19.33
CA VAL A 43 64.43 6.31 -19.15
C VAL A 43 64.15 5.11 -18.25
N ALA A 44 64.70 3.95 -18.61
CA ALA A 44 64.45 2.68 -17.91
C ALA A 44 64.85 2.67 -16.42
N GLU A 45 65.66 3.63 -15.97
CA GLU A 45 66.01 3.81 -14.56
C GLU A 45 64.86 4.43 -13.74
N GLU A 46 63.95 5.15 -14.40
CA GLU A 46 62.81 5.84 -13.80
C GLU A 46 61.50 5.05 -13.95
N VAL A 47 61.53 3.95 -14.71
CA VAL A 47 60.37 3.11 -14.98
C VAL A 47 60.34 1.90 -14.03
N VAL A 48 59.34 1.86 -13.16
CA VAL A 48 59.06 0.70 -12.29
C VAL A 48 57.87 -0.08 -12.84
N VAL A 49 58.12 -1.22 -13.47
CA VAL A 49 57.05 -2.14 -13.90
C VAL A 49 56.65 -3.03 -12.74
N GLY A 50 55.51 -2.74 -12.12
CA GLY A 50 54.93 -3.55 -11.05
C GLY A 50 54.09 -4.72 -11.58
N LEU A 51 54.08 -5.84 -10.86
CA LEU A 51 53.10 -6.91 -11.06
C LEU A 51 51.74 -6.49 -10.47
N ALA A 52 50.65 -6.83 -11.16
CA ALA A 52 49.31 -6.65 -10.61
C ALA A 52 49.17 -7.46 -9.30
N GLY A 53 48.94 -6.74 -8.19
CA GLY A 53 48.81 -7.33 -6.83
C GLY A 53 49.81 -6.85 -5.77
N CYS A 54 50.53 -5.75 -6.00
CA CYS A 54 51.46 -5.19 -5.01
C CYS A 54 50.76 -4.53 -3.81
N PHE A 55 51.40 -4.62 -2.64
CA PHE A 55 51.09 -3.80 -1.47
C PHE A 55 52.23 -2.84 -1.20
N ASN A 56 51.90 -1.58 -0.89
CA ASN A 56 52.87 -0.54 -0.59
C ASN A 56 53.42 -0.78 0.82
N ALA A 57 54.72 -1.06 0.91
CA ALA A 57 55.42 -1.12 2.18
C ALA A 57 56.34 0.10 2.30
N THR A 58 56.43 0.67 3.49
CA THR A 58 57.41 1.73 3.76
C THR A 58 58.69 1.07 4.22
N THR A 59 59.77 1.21 3.46
CA THR A 59 61.10 0.68 3.82
C THR A 59 62.11 1.81 3.67
N ASP A 60 62.85 2.12 4.73
CA ASP A 60 63.80 3.23 4.81
C ASP A 60 63.21 4.59 4.38
N GLY A 61 61.99 4.88 4.81
CA GLY A 61 61.33 6.17 4.55
C GLY A 61 60.83 6.38 3.12
N ALA A 62 61.01 5.41 2.22
CA ALA A 62 60.47 5.42 0.87
C ALA A 62 59.34 4.39 0.71
N MET A 63 58.28 4.76 -0.03
CA MET A 63 57.23 3.82 -0.43
C MET A 63 57.82 2.89 -1.50
N ARG A 64 57.93 1.59 -1.20
CA ARG A 64 58.43 0.59 -2.14
C ARG A 64 57.33 -0.41 -2.48
N THR A 65 57.24 -0.73 -3.77
CA THR A 65 56.41 -1.81 -4.29
C THR A 65 57.13 -3.14 -4.03
N VAL A 66 56.54 -4.00 -3.21
CA VAL A 66 57.10 -5.33 -2.90
C VAL A 66 56.18 -6.40 -3.48
N SER A 67 56.75 -7.33 -4.24
CA SER A 67 56.06 -8.53 -4.71
C SER A 67 56.68 -9.74 -4.03
N ALA A 68 55.85 -10.65 -3.54
CA ALA A 68 56.27 -11.91 -2.94
C ALA A 68 55.75 -13.08 -3.77
N ALA A 69 56.66 -13.92 -4.24
CA ALA A 69 56.32 -15.16 -4.92
C ALA A 69 56.67 -16.35 -4.01
N VAL A 70 55.78 -17.34 -3.94
CA VAL A 70 56.02 -18.58 -3.19
C VAL A 70 56.52 -19.62 -4.19
N CYS A 71 57.78 -20.02 -4.06
CA CYS A 71 58.38 -21.08 -4.86
C CYS A 71 57.91 -22.45 -4.34
N MET A 72 57.38 -23.30 -5.22
CA MET A 72 56.86 -24.63 -4.87
C MET A 72 57.74 -25.74 -5.47
N ASP A 73 59.07 -25.59 -5.38
CA ASP A 73 60.04 -26.46 -6.09
C ASP A 73 60.03 -27.91 -5.58
N GLU A 74 59.59 -28.12 -4.34
CA GLU A 74 59.45 -29.44 -3.72
C GLU A 74 58.12 -30.13 -4.06
N ALA A 75 57.16 -29.43 -4.69
CA ALA A 75 55.85 -29.97 -5.04
C ALA A 75 55.80 -30.41 -6.51
N GLY A 76 55.38 -31.65 -6.78
CA GLY A 76 55.11 -32.11 -8.14
C GLY A 76 53.97 -31.33 -8.81
N PHE A 77 53.95 -31.29 -10.15
CA PHE A 77 53.00 -30.49 -10.94
C PHE A 77 51.53 -30.64 -10.50
N ALA A 78 51.08 -31.87 -10.24
CA ALA A 78 49.70 -32.13 -9.82
C ALA A 78 49.37 -31.52 -8.44
N ALA A 79 50.32 -31.56 -7.50
CA ALA A 79 50.15 -31.00 -6.17
C ALA A 79 50.19 -29.46 -6.21
N ALA A 80 51.15 -28.87 -6.92
CA ALA A 80 51.23 -27.43 -7.11
C ALA A 80 49.97 -26.88 -7.80
N ARG A 81 49.46 -27.58 -8.82
CA ARG A 81 48.21 -27.23 -9.50
C ARG A 81 46.99 -27.31 -8.58
N ALA A 82 46.92 -28.33 -7.72
CA ALA A 82 45.82 -28.48 -6.77
C ALA A 82 45.82 -27.37 -5.72
N GLU A 83 46.99 -27.02 -5.21
CA GLU A 83 47.16 -25.94 -4.23
C GLU A 83 46.79 -24.57 -4.82
N VAL A 84 47.30 -24.27 -6.01
CA VAL A 84 46.93 -23.05 -6.75
C VAL A 84 45.43 -23.01 -7.02
N ALA A 85 44.83 -24.12 -7.47
CA ALA A 85 43.38 -24.18 -7.71
C ALA A 85 42.57 -23.95 -6.43
N GLY A 86 42.98 -24.53 -5.30
CA GLY A 86 42.37 -24.31 -3.99
C GLY A 86 42.48 -22.85 -3.53
N PHE A 87 43.66 -22.24 -3.68
CA PHE A 87 43.87 -20.84 -3.35
C PHE A 87 43.02 -19.89 -4.21
N LEU A 88 42.94 -20.15 -5.52
CA LEU A 88 42.11 -19.37 -6.44
C LEU A 88 40.62 -19.47 -6.07
N GLU A 89 40.15 -20.65 -5.70
CA GLU A 89 38.77 -20.87 -5.25
C GLU A 89 38.45 -20.19 -3.92
N GLN A 90 39.39 -20.19 -2.98
CA GLN A 90 39.20 -19.57 -1.67
C GLN A 90 39.25 -18.04 -1.72
N THR A 91 40.15 -17.48 -2.53
CA THR A 91 40.37 -16.03 -2.56
C THR A 91 39.45 -15.31 -3.54
N GLY A 92 39.09 -15.95 -4.66
CA GLY A 92 38.30 -15.32 -5.71
C GLY A 92 38.92 -14.03 -6.23
N ARG A 93 40.26 -13.90 -6.19
CA ARG A 93 41.02 -12.76 -6.72
C ARG A 93 41.79 -13.20 -7.97
N ASP A 94 42.12 -12.24 -8.82
CA ASP A 94 43.06 -12.49 -9.93
C ASP A 94 44.46 -12.64 -9.35
N VAL A 95 45.10 -13.76 -9.67
CA VAL A 95 46.44 -14.11 -9.18
C VAL A 95 47.30 -14.51 -10.39
N ASN A 96 48.53 -14.02 -10.40
CA ASN A 96 49.57 -14.47 -11.32
C ASN A 96 50.30 -15.66 -10.71
N TYR A 97 50.39 -16.78 -11.42
CA TYR A 97 51.10 -17.97 -10.96
C TYR A 97 51.82 -18.68 -12.11
N GLY A 98 52.95 -19.31 -11.83
CA GLY A 98 53.68 -20.14 -12.80
C GLY A 98 53.48 -21.62 -12.52
N LEU A 99 53.22 -22.42 -13.56
CA LEU A 99 53.21 -23.88 -13.49
C LEU A 99 53.92 -24.44 -14.73
N ASP A 100 54.91 -25.31 -14.51
CA ASP A 100 55.68 -25.98 -15.58
C ASP A 100 56.31 -25.00 -16.59
N GLY A 101 56.96 -23.95 -16.08
CA GLY A 101 57.61 -22.91 -16.90
C GLY A 101 56.64 -21.97 -17.65
N THR A 102 55.32 -22.17 -17.52
CA THR A 102 54.31 -21.30 -18.14
C THR A 102 53.68 -20.39 -17.10
N ALA A 103 53.64 -19.09 -17.39
CA ALA A 103 52.96 -18.10 -16.56
C ALA A 103 51.47 -18.03 -16.90
N TYR A 104 50.63 -18.05 -15.88
CA TYR A 104 49.18 -17.93 -15.97
C TYR A 104 48.71 -16.73 -15.13
N ASN A 105 47.73 -16.00 -15.65
CA ASN A 105 46.93 -15.04 -14.88
C ASN A 105 45.49 -15.53 -14.88
N GLY A 106 44.89 -15.67 -13.71
CA GLY A 106 43.48 -16.05 -13.64
C GLY A 106 42.90 -16.01 -12.25
N ARG A 107 41.57 -16.15 -12.21
CA ARG A 107 40.74 -16.23 -11.00
C ARG A 107 39.73 -17.35 -11.15
N ARG A 108 39.52 -18.10 -10.07
CA ARG A 108 38.31 -18.92 -9.91
C ARG A 108 37.33 -18.21 -9.00
N ALA A 109 36.31 -17.58 -9.58
CA ALA A 109 35.19 -17.06 -8.82
C ALA A 109 33.97 -17.97 -9.04
N ARG A 110 33.20 -18.25 -7.98
CA ARG A 110 31.84 -18.77 -8.17
C ARG A 110 31.05 -17.72 -8.94
N ALA A 111 30.61 -18.05 -10.15
CA ALA A 111 29.71 -17.20 -10.91
C ALA A 111 28.46 -16.89 -10.09
N ARG A 112 27.98 -15.64 -10.12
CA ARG A 112 26.65 -15.28 -9.60
C ARG A 112 25.61 -16.01 -10.44
N SER A 113 25.25 -17.22 -10.03
CA SER A 113 24.26 -18.04 -10.72
C SER A 113 22.85 -17.57 -10.34
N LEU A 114 21.89 -17.75 -11.25
CA LEU A 114 20.46 -17.58 -10.96
C LEU A 114 20.01 -18.42 -9.76
N ALA A 115 20.64 -19.58 -9.54
CA ALA A 115 20.42 -20.41 -8.36
C ALA A 115 20.75 -19.66 -7.06
N GLY A 116 21.87 -18.93 -7.01
CA GLY A 116 22.23 -18.13 -5.85
C GLY A 116 21.28 -16.96 -5.55
N MET A 117 20.56 -16.45 -6.55
CA MET A 117 19.47 -15.49 -6.33
C MET A 117 18.24 -16.16 -5.72
N ALA A 118 17.88 -17.36 -6.19
CA ALA A 118 16.76 -18.12 -5.64
C ALA A 118 16.99 -18.50 -4.18
N ASP A 119 18.22 -18.87 -3.82
CA ASP A 119 18.62 -19.20 -2.44
C ASP A 119 18.44 -18.03 -1.47
N LEU A 120 18.48 -16.78 -1.95
CA LEU A 120 18.20 -15.58 -1.15
C LEU A 120 16.71 -15.19 -1.15
N LEU A 121 16.06 -15.28 -2.32
CA LEU A 121 14.68 -14.81 -2.48
C LEU A 121 13.68 -15.72 -1.76
N ILE A 122 13.86 -17.03 -1.80
CA ILE A 122 12.90 -17.97 -1.19
C ILE A 122 12.79 -17.75 0.33
N PRO A 123 13.88 -17.73 1.12
CA PRO A 123 13.80 -17.44 2.55
C PRO A 123 13.24 -16.04 2.84
N LEU A 124 13.58 -15.06 2.02
CA LEU A 124 13.09 -13.69 2.17
C LEU A 124 11.57 -13.60 1.99
N ILE A 125 11.02 -14.29 0.98
CA ILE A 125 9.58 -14.37 0.74
C ILE A 125 8.89 -15.10 1.90
N ILE A 126 9.45 -16.22 2.35
CA ILE A 126 8.88 -16.96 3.50
C ILE A 126 8.84 -16.05 4.73
N ALA A 127 9.92 -15.37 5.05
CA ALA A 127 9.97 -14.41 6.16
C ALA A 127 8.94 -13.29 6.00
N ALA A 128 8.81 -12.72 4.79
CA ALA A 128 7.81 -11.71 4.48
C ALA A 128 6.38 -12.24 4.71
N LEU A 129 6.07 -13.46 4.26
CA LEU A 129 4.77 -14.08 4.48
C LEU A 129 4.49 -14.39 5.96
N THR A 130 5.52 -14.78 6.72
CA THR A 130 5.40 -14.96 8.16
C THR A 130 5.03 -13.64 8.84
N VAL A 131 5.77 -12.56 8.55
CA VAL A 131 5.46 -11.22 9.06
C VAL A 131 4.05 -10.79 8.67
N LEU A 132 3.62 -11.06 7.44
CA LEU A 132 2.29 -10.71 6.94
C LEU A 132 1.21 -11.34 7.82
N ASN A 133 1.35 -12.64 8.09
CA ASN A 133 0.39 -13.39 8.89
C ASN A 133 0.38 -12.92 10.35
N THR A 134 1.55 -12.68 10.93
CA THR A 134 1.68 -12.16 12.30
C THR A 134 1.07 -10.77 12.45
N MET A 135 1.38 -9.83 11.54
CA MET A 135 0.81 -8.49 11.58
C MET A 135 -0.70 -8.50 11.34
N LYS A 136 -1.20 -9.37 10.45
CA LYS A 136 -2.64 -9.57 10.26
C LYS A 136 -3.32 -10.06 11.54
N GLY A 137 -2.68 -10.97 12.28
CA GLY A 137 -3.13 -11.43 13.60
C GLY A 137 -3.17 -10.30 14.62
N SER A 138 -2.07 -9.55 14.76
CA SER A 138 -1.98 -8.39 15.68
C SER A 138 -3.08 -7.35 15.41
N VAL A 139 -3.36 -7.04 14.14
CA VAL A 139 -4.46 -6.13 13.77
C VAL A 139 -5.83 -6.68 14.19
N TYR A 140 -6.05 -8.00 14.12
CA TYR A 140 -7.30 -8.63 14.54
C TYR A 140 -7.48 -8.53 16.06
N GLU A 141 -6.43 -8.79 16.83
CA GLU A 141 -6.44 -8.75 18.30
C GLU A 141 -6.64 -7.32 18.80
N ARG A 142 -6.02 -6.33 18.15
CA ARG A 142 -6.06 -4.91 18.56
C ARG A 142 -7.22 -4.12 17.96
N ARG A 143 -8.28 -4.77 17.47
CA ARG A 143 -9.42 -4.07 16.86
C ARG A 143 -10.16 -3.16 17.81
N ASP A 144 -10.37 -3.60 19.04
CA ASP A 144 -11.10 -2.79 20.02
C ASP A 144 -10.32 -1.52 20.38
N GLU A 145 -8.99 -1.60 20.45
CA GLU A 145 -8.12 -0.43 20.60
C GLU A 145 -8.24 0.54 19.40
N ILE A 146 -8.26 0.00 18.17
CA ILE A 146 -8.45 0.79 16.95
C ILE A 146 -9.77 1.56 16.98
N PHE A 147 -10.85 0.94 17.48
CA PHE A 147 -12.14 1.62 17.64
C PHE A 147 -12.08 2.74 18.68
N VAL A 148 -11.39 2.53 19.81
CA VAL A 148 -11.17 3.56 20.82
C VAL A 148 -10.40 4.75 20.23
N TYR A 149 -9.33 4.50 19.47
CA TYR A 149 -8.58 5.56 18.80
C TYR A 149 -9.43 6.36 17.81
N ASN A 150 -10.29 5.69 17.04
CA ASN A 150 -11.22 6.34 16.14
C ASN A 150 -12.28 7.17 16.91
N ALA A 151 -12.78 6.67 18.05
CA ALA A 151 -13.75 7.38 18.89
C ALA A 151 -13.17 8.67 19.50
N VAL A 152 -11.87 8.70 19.78
CA VAL A 152 -11.13 9.90 20.24
C VAL A 152 -10.75 10.83 19.07
N GLY A 153 -11.02 10.44 17.83
CA GLY A 153 -10.83 11.27 16.64
C GLY A 153 -9.44 11.15 15.99
N ILE A 154 -8.69 10.09 16.28
CA ILE A 154 -7.40 9.86 15.61
C ILE A 154 -7.65 9.55 14.14
N ALA A 155 -7.00 10.30 13.24
CA ALA A 155 -7.16 10.08 11.81
C ALA A 155 -6.64 8.68 11.42
N PRO A 156 -7.35 7.92 10.55
CA PRO A 156 -6.98 6.55 10.18
C PRO A 156 -5.55 6.39 9.63
N ARG A 157 -4.98 7.45 9.05
CA ARG A 157 -3.59 7.47 8.58
C ARG A 157 -2.57 7.24 9.70
N TYR A 158 -2.84 7.72 10.92
CA TYR A 158 -1.91 7.57 12.04
C TYR A 158 -1.91 6.15 12.56
N ILE A 159 -3.06 5.47 12.50
CA ILE A 159 -3.18 4.04 12.83
C ILE A 159 -2.37 3.21 11.85
N PHE A 160 -2.38 3.55 10.55
CA PHE A 160 -1.48 2.93 9.56
C PHE A 160 0.00 3.07 9.96
N PHE A 161 0.45 4.29 10.27
CA PHE A 161 1.85 4.54 10.63
C PHE A 161 2.26 3.86 11.95
N MET A 162 1.34 3.67 12.89
CA MET A 162 1.58 2.92 14.12
C MET A 162 2.02 1.48 13.82
N PHE A 163 1.29 0.77 12.95
CA PHE A 163 1.66 -0.60 12.56
C PHE A 163 2.92 -0.65 11.69
N VAL A 164 3.15 0.35 10.84
CA VAL A 164 4.40 0.46 10.07
C VAL A 164 5.61 0.68 10.99
N ALA A 165 5.46 1.51 12.03
CA ALA A 165 6.50 1.73 13.03
C ALA A 165 6.80 0.44 13.82
N GLU A 166 5.78 -0.33 14.18
CA GLU A 166 5.93 -1.64 14.82
C GLU A 166 6.75 -2.61 13.94
N ALA A 167 6.41 -2.68 12.65
CA ALA A 167 7.16 -3.50 11.69
C ALA A 167 8.61 -3.02 11.48
N LEU A 168 8.86 -1.72 11.54
CA LEU A 168 10.23 -1.18 11.46
C LEU A 168 11.06 -1.65 12.66
N VAL A 169 10.49 -1.67 13.86
CA VAL A 169 11.16 -2.21 15.05
C VAL A 169 11.48 -3.69 14.86
N TYR A 170 10.53 -4.50 14.36
CA TYR A 170 10.78 -5.91 14.08
C TYR A 170 11.87 -6.13 13.04
N SER A 171 11.92 -5.29 12.00
CA SER A 171 12.98 -5.35 10.99
C SER A 171 14.36 -5.07 11.61
N VAL A 172 14.49 -4.02 12.41
CA VAL A 172 15.78 -3.64 13.03
C VAL A 172 16.25 -4.72 14.00
N VAL A 173 15.36 -5.18 14.89
CA VAL A 173 15.68 -6.23 15.86
C VAL A 173 16.00 -7.55 15.17
N GLY A 174 15.20 -7.94 14.16
CA GLY A 174 15.42 -9.15 13.38
C GLY A 174 16.73 -9.14 12.60
N ALA A 175 17.07 -8.02 11.96
CA ALA A 175 18.33 -7.86 11.24
C ALA A 175 19.55 -7.94 12.20
N LEU A 176 19.46 -7.29 13.37
CA LEU A 176 20.52 -7.31 14.37
C LEU A 176 20.74 -8.72 14.94
N LEU A 177 19.67 -9.39 15.37
CA LEU A 177 19.75 -10.76 15.90
C LEU A 177 20.21 -11.75 14.83
N GLY A 178 19.69 -11.62 13.61
CA GLY A 178 20.11 -12.43 12.47
C GLY A 178 21.60 -12.27 12.16
N TYR A 179 22.13 -11.04 12.23
CA TYR A 179 23.55 -10.77 12.05
C TYR A 179 24.40 -11.45 13.13
N ILE A 180 24.04 -11.30 14.41
CA ILE A 180 24.76 -11.94 15.52
C ILE A 180 24.74 -13.46 15.38
N LEU A 181 23.58 -14.04 15.04
CA LEU A 181 23.43 -15.48 14.86
C LEU A 181 24.23 -15.99 13.67
N SER A 182 24.24 -15.25 12.55
CA SER A 182 25.04 -15.56 11.36
C SER A 182 26.54 -15.58 11.68
N GLN A 183 27.02 -14.57 12.40
CA GLN A 183 28.42 -14.49 12.83
C GLN A 183 28.79 -15.58 13.84
N GLY A 184 27.91 -15.87 14.81
CA GLY A 184 28.11 -16.94 15.79
C GLY A 184 28.20 -18.30 15.11
N THR A 185 27.23 -18.61 14.25
CA THR A 185 27.17 -19.86 13.48
C THR A 185 28.39 -20.00 12.57
N GLY A 186 28.80 -18.92 11.90
CA GLY A 186 29.99 -18.93 11.05
C GLY A 186 31.28 -19.23 11.82
N ARG A 187 31.46 -18.65 13.01
CA ARG A 187 32.61 -18.97 13.87
C ARG A 187 32.61 -20.42 14.34
N VAL A 188 31.45 -20.95 14.74
CA VAL A 188 31.31 -22.35 15.17
C VAL A 188 31.63 -23.31 14.03
N LEU A 189 31.08 -23.07 12.84
CA LEU A 189 31.37 -23.88 11.64
C LEU A 189 32.87 -23.86 11.30
N THR A 190 33.51 -22.69 11.40
CA THR A 190 34.94 -22.54 11.13
C THR A 190 35.78 -23.29 12.17
N ALA A 191 35.43 -23.19 13.45
CA ALA A 191 36.13 -23.90 14.53
C ALA A 191 36.02 -25.42 14.42
N LEU A 192 34.90 -25.93 13.89
CA LEU A 192 34.68 -27.37 13.65
C LEU A 192 35.34 -27.88 12.36
N GLY A 193 35.95 -27.00 11.55
CA GLY A 193 36.53 -27.38 10.25
C GLY A 193 35.50 -27.76 9.18
N TRP A 194 34.21 -27.52 9.43
CA TRP A 194 33.11 -27.88 8.52
C TRP A 194 32.92 -26.87 7.39
N THR A 195 33.73 -25.83 7.33
CA THR A 195 33.73 -24.83 6.26
C THR A 195 34.44 -25.30 4.99
N GLY A 196 35.11 -26.48 5.00
CA GLY A 196 35.81 -27.01 3.84
C GLY A 196 36.97 -26.10 3.37
N GLY A 197 37.59 -25.36 4.29
CA GLY A 197 38.66 -24.40 3.98
C GLY A 197 38.17 -23.06 3.43
N LEU A 198 36.85 -22.82 3.34
CA LEU A 198 36.31 -21.52 2.94
C LEU A 198 36.53 -20.47 4.03
N ASN A 199 37.21 -19.37 3.67
CA ASN A 199 37.29 -18.18 4.51
C ASN A 199 35.95 -17.45 4.48
N MET A 200 35.18 -17.54 5.57
CA MET A 200 33.94 -16.79 5.75
C MET A 200 34.24 -15.30 5.93
N ASN A 201 34.39 -14.58 4.81
CA ASN A 201 34.65 -13.15 4.83
C ASN A 201 33.33 -12.37 4.91
N PHE A 202 32.98 -11.92 6.12
CA PHE A 202 31.81 -11.09 6.35
C PHE A 202 32.13 -9.63 5.98
N THR A 203 31.87 -9.27 4.72
CA THR A 203 32.05 -7.88 4.27
C THR A 203 30.91 -7.00 4.77
N SER A 204 31.22 -5.87 5.41
CA SER A 204 30.24 -4.93 5.97
C SER A 204 29.19 -4.47 4.95
N ILE A 205 29.57 -4.29 3.68
CA ILE A 205 28.66 -3.80 2.64
C ILE A 205 27.56 -4.81 2.28
N SER A 206 27.89 -6.11 2.24
CA SER A 206 26.91 -7.17 1.95
C SER A 206 25.90 -7.30 3.08
N THR A 207 26.35 -7.11 4.32
CA THR A 207 25.46 -7.06 5.50
C THR A 207 24.49 -5.88 5.41
N VAL A 208 24.97 -4.69 5.03
CA VAL A 208 24.09 -3.51 4.88
C VAL A 208 23.00 -3.76 3.83
N TYR A 209 23.36 -4.30 2.66
CA TYR A 209 22.37 -4.64 1.63
C TYR A 209 21.38 -5.71 2.09
N ALA A 210 21.83 -6.74 2.81
CA ALA A 210 20.96 -7.77 3.36
C ALA A 210 19.98 -7.18 4.39
N SER A 211 20.45 -6.32 5.30
CA SER A 211 19.60 -5.64 6.29
C SER A 211 18.56 -4.74 5.61
N LEU A 212 18.95 -4.02 4.56
CA LEU A 212 18.01 -3.18 3.80
C LEU A 212 16.97 -4.02 3.05
N ALA A 213 17.37 -5.16 2.47
CA ALA A 213 16.45 -6.08 1.81
C ALA A 213 15.45 -6.69 2.80
N ILE A 214 15.89 -7.07 4.00
CA ILE A 214 15.02 -7.55 5.08
C ILE A 214 14.03 -6.43 5.48
N ALA A 215 14.50 -5.21 5.70
CA ALA A 215 13.64 -4.08 6.04
C ALA A 215 12.59 -3.80 4.96
N ALA A 216 13.00 -3.77 3.69
CA ALA A 216 12.09 -3.60 2.58
C ALA A 216 11.03 -4.71 2.52
N ALA A 217 11.42 -5.98 2.71
CA ALA A 217 10.51 -7.11 2.71
C ALA A 217 9.52 -7.07 3.88
N THR A 218 9.98 -6.75 5.10
CA THR A 218 9.13 -6.61 6.29
C THR A 218 8.12 -5.47 6.14
N LEU A 219 8.55 -4.32 5.63
CA LEU A 219 7.69 -3.16 5.40
C LEU A 219 6.67 -3.43 4.28
N ALA A 220 7.11 -4.00 3.16
CA ALA A 220 6.25 -4.37 2.04
C ALA A 220 5.17 -5.37 2.48
N SER A 221 5.55 -6.35 3.29
CA SER A 221 4.64 -7.33 3.89
C SER A 221 3.61 -6.66 4.81
N THR A 222 4.03 -5.70 5.64
CA THR A 222 3.16 -5.03 6.61
C THR A 222 2.19 -4.04 5.96
N TYR A 223 2.45 -3.61 4.73
CA TYR A 223 1.58 -2.66 4.03
C TYR A 223 0.12 -3.09 3.98
N PHE A 224 -0.15 -4.36 3.67
CA PHE A 224 -1.53 -4.87 3.57
C PHE A 224 -2.25 -4.92 4.94
N PRO A 225 -1.68 -5.52 6.00
CA PRO A 225 -2.27 -5.47 7.34
C PRO A 225 -2.48 -4.04 7.88
N ALA A 226 -1.49 -3.16 7.72
CA ALA A 226 -1.59 -1.78 8.17
C ALA A 226 -2.70 -1.02 7.45
N ARG A 227 -2.88 -1.28 6.14
CA ARG A 227 -4.01 -0.73 5.38
C ARG A 227 -5.36 -1.27 5.87
N SER A 228 -5.44 -2.56 6.17
CA SER A 228 -6.64 -3.17 6.74
C SER A 228 -7.01 -2.53 8.09
N ALA A 229 -6.04 -2.29 8.97
CA ALA A 229 -6.24 -1.59 10.24
C ALA A 229 -6.80 -0.17 10.04
N MET A 230 -6.25 0.57 9.07
CA MET A 230 -6.75 1.89 8.70
C MET A 230 -8.18 1.84 8.14
N GLU A 231 -8.53 0.80 7.37
CA GLU A 231 -9.89 0.64 6.85
C GLU A 231 -10.90 0.32 7.95
N ILE A 232 -10.53 -0.48 8.96
CA ILE A 232 -11.34 -0.73 10.17
C ILE A 232 -11.57 0.58 10.94
N ALA A 233 -10.55 1.45 10.99
CA ALA A 233 -10.64 2.74 11.66
C ALA A 233 -11.45 3.80 10.90
N LYS A 234 -11.85 3.57 9.64
CA LYS A 234 -12.68 4.54 8.93
C LYS A 234 -14.05 4.60 9.62
N PRO A 235 -14.55 5.80 9.99
CA PRO A 235 -15.90 5.94 10.52
C PRO A 235 -16.88 5.28 9.56
N THR A 236 -17.49 4.18 10.01
CA THR A 236 -18.51 3.52 9.23
C THR A 236 -19.75 4.41 9.29
N ASP A 237 -20.18 4.91 8.14
CA ASP A 237 -21.44 5.66 7.95
C ASP A 237 -22.70 4.91 8.46
N ASN A 238 -22.56 3.64 8.85
CA ASN A 238 -23.62 2.73 9.33
C ASN A 238 -23.56 2.44 10.84
N ALA A 239 -22.87 3.23 11.66
CA ALA A 239 -22.94 3.07 13.11
C ALA A 239 -24.30 3.59 13.64
N GLY A 240 -25.22 2.67 13.95
CA GLY A 240 -26.26 2.92 14.95
C GLY A 240 -27.72 2.61 14.59
N TRP A 241 -28.03 1.95 13.47
CA TRP A 241 -29.42 1.58 13.19
C TRP A 241 -29.54 0.39 12.23
N THR A 242 -30.17 -0.68 12.69
CA THR A 242 -30.52 -1.85 11.89
C THR A 242 -31.96 -1.76 11.40
N LEU A 243 -32.20 -2.11 10.15
CA LEU A 243 -33.55 -2.19 9.60
C LEU A 243 -34.37 -3.21 10.43
N PRO A 244 -35.55 -2.85 10.94
CA PRO A 244 -36.39 -3.79 11.67
C PRO A 244 -36.89 -4.91 10.75
N SER A 245 -37.33 -6.01 11.35
CA SER A 245 -37.96 -7.10 10.60
C SER A 245 -39.21 -6.58 9.86
N PRO A 246 -39.44 -7.02 8.61
CA PRO A 246 -40.60 -6.61 7.84
C PRO A 246 -41.89 -6.98 8.58
N THR A 247 -42.89 -6.10 8.51
CA THR A 247 -44.20 -6.27 9.16
C THR A 247 -45.05 -7.31 8.43
N ASP A 248 -44.89 -7.38 7.11
CA ASP A 248 -45.50 -8.37 6.20
C ASP A 248 -44.51 -8.74 5.10
N ASP A 249 -44.82 -9.71 4.24
CA ASP A 249 -43.90 -10.19 3.19
C ASP A 249 -43.48 -9.12 2.17
N ASP A 250 -44.31 -8.09 2.00
CA ASP A 250 -44.11 -6.98 1.07
C ASP A 250 -44.02 -5.61 1.74
N GLU A 251 -44.15 -5.53 3.06
CA GLU A 251 -44.20 -4.25 3.77
C GLU A 251 -43.23 -4.20 4.95
N LEU A 252 -42.49 -3.08 5.02
CA LEU A 252 -41.61 -2.77 6.13
C LEU A 252 -41.92 -1.37 6.65
N ALA A 253 -42.39 -1.30 7.90
CA ALA A 253 -42.83 -0.07 8.54
C ALA A 253 -42.06 0.19 9.84
N PHE A 254 -41.60 1.42 10.05
CA PHE A 254 -40.84 1.81 11.23
C PHE A 254 -40.82 3.32 11.43
N ASP A 255 -40.55 3.73 12.68
CA ASP A 255 -40.39 5.13 13.03
C ASP A 255 -38.92 5.56 12.88
N LEU A 256 -38.73 6.68 12.19
CA LEU A 256 -37.44 7.33 12.11
C LEU A 256 -37.25 8.21 13.37
N PRO A 257 -36.04 8.27 13.95
CA PRO A 257 -35.78 9.00 15.20
C PRO A 257 -35.65 10.52 14.95
N PHE A 258 -36.66 11.11 14.32
CA PHE A 258 -36.77 12.54 14.07
C PHE A 258 -38.14 13.02 14.52
N THR A 259 -38.11 14.09 15.32
CA THR A 259 -39.29 14.78 15.79
C THR A 259 -39.35 16.17 15.17
N PHE A 260 -40.57 16.67 14.95
CA PHE A 260 -40.82 17.91 14.22
C PHE A 260 -41.77 18.83 14.99
N THR A 261 -41.63 20.13 14.73
CA THR A 261 -42.64 21.11 15.14
C THR A 261 -43.84 21.09 14.19
N HIS A 262 -44.95 21.73 14.56
CA HIS A 262 -46.12 21.86 13.69
C HIS A 262 -45.80 22.51 12.34
N PHE A 263 -44.85 23.44 12.31
CA PHE A 263 -44.39 24.09 11.07
C PHE A 263 -43.46 23.16 10.29
N ASP A 264 -42.45 22.59 10.95
CA ASP A 264 -41.43 21.78 10.30
C ASP A 264 -42.01 20.50 9.69
N ARG A 265 -43.09 19.94 10.25
CA ARG A 265 -43.74 18.75 9.69
C ARG A 265 -44.24 19.00 8.25
N ILE A 266 -44.72 20.19 7.92
CA ILE A 266 -45.16 20.48 6.55
C ILE A 266 -43.95 20.84 5.68
N ALA A 267 -43.02 21.62 6.22
CA ALA A 267 -41.86 22.11 5.48
C ALA A 267 -40.90 20.98 5.05
N VAL A 268 -40.70 19.97 5.91
CA VAL A 268 -39.82 18.82 5.61
C VAL A 268 -40.37 17.97 4.46
N LEU A 269 -41.68 17.91 4.26
CA LEU A 269 -42.26 17.22 3.10
C LEU A 269 -41.95 17.94 1.79
N GLY A 270 -41.96 19.27 1.79
CA GLY A 270 -41.49 20.06 0.65
C GLY A 270 -40.00 19.83 0.35
N PHE A 271 -39.19 19.67 1.39
CA PHE A 271 -37.78 19.33 1.27
C PHE A 271 -37.57 17.96 0.61
N PHE A 272 -38.29 16.94 1.07
CA PHE A 272 -38.26 15.60 0.47
C PHE A 272 -38.83 15.55 -0.94
N HIS A 273 -39.88 16.34 -1.23
CA HIS A 273 -40.43 16.45 -2.58
C HIS A 273 -39.34 16.91 -3.56
N GLN A 274 -38.60 17.97 -3.23
CA GLN A 274 -37.49 18.44 -4.08
C GLN A 274 -36.39 17.36 -4.22
N TYR A 275 -36.08 16.65 -3.13
CA TYR A 275 -35.09 15.59 -3.15
C TYR A 275 -35.46 14.45 -4.11
N PHE A 276 -36.71 13.99 -4.10
CA PHE A 276 -37.17 12.93 -5.01
C PHE A 276 -37.29 13.40 -6.45
N VAL A 277 -37.78 14.63 -6.70
CA VAL A 277 -37.78 15.23 -8.05
C VAL A 277 -36.37 15.28 -8.64
N ASN A 278 -35.36 15.62 -7.84
CA ASN A 278 -33.96 15.64 -8.29
C ASN A 278 -33.39 14.22 -8.55
N HIS A 279 -34.07 13.17 -8.10
CA HIS A 279 -33.76 11.77 -8.41
C HIS A 279 -34.69 11.18 -9.49
N GLY A 280 -35.32 12.05 -10.29
CA GLY A 280 -36.18 11.68 -11.42
C GLY A 280 -35.44 11.05 -12.61
N GLU A 281 -36.17 10.94 -13.73
CA GLU A 281 -35.76 10.17 -14.91
C GLU A 281 -34.49 10.77 -15.52
N GLY A 282 -33.44 9.96 -15.69
CA GLY A 282 -32.11 10.41 -16.13
C GLY A 282 -31.09 10.65 -15.01
N SER A 283 -31.44 10.46 -13.74
CA SER A 283 -30.47 10.49 -12.64
C SER A 283 -29.59 9.24 -12.62
N ALA A 284 -28.26 9.40 -12.62
CA ALA A 284 -27.29 8.30 -12.43
C ALA A 284 -27.13 7.88 -10.95
N GLY A 285 -28.12 8.22 -10.13
CA GLY A 285 -28.10 8.06 -8.69
C GLY A 285 -28.21 6.60 -8.19
N PRO A 286 -28.17 6.42 -6.86
CA PRO A 286 -28.35 5.11 -6.23
C PRO A 286 -29.77 4.54 -6.36
N PHE A 287 -30.74 5.37 -6.73
CA PHE A 287 -32.10 5.01 -7.06
C PHE A 287 -32.66 6.04 -8.06
N PHE A 288 -33.71 5.65 -8.76
CA PHE A 288 -34.57 6.52 -9.56
C PHE A 288 -35.92 6.66 -8.85
N ALA A 289 -36.54 7.84 -8.91
CA ALA A 289 -37.83 8.13 -8.31
C ALA A 289 -38.84 8.62 -9.37
N ALA A 290 -40.07 8.14 -9.30
CA ALA A 290 -41.20 8.75 -10.00
C ALA A 290 -41.53 10.13 -9.38
N ASP A 291 -42.48 10.84 -10.00
CA ASP A 291 -42.96 12.11 -9.46
C ASP A 291 -43.54 11.91 -8.04
N PRO A 292 -42.99 12.56 -7.00
CA PRO A 292 -43.48 12.43 -5.65
C PRO A 292 -44.82 13.14 -5.49
N VAL A 293 -45.72 12.53 -4.73
CA VAL A 293 -47.05 13.07 -4.43
C VAL A 293 -47.11 13.45 -2.94
N LEU A 294 -47.35 14.73 -2.66
CA LEU A 294 -47.76 15.15 -1.32
C LEU A 294 -49.24 14.85 -1.16
N ALA A 295 -49.58 14.02 -0.19
CA ALA A 295 -50.92 13.52 0.08
C ALA A 295 -51.29 13.70 1.56
N VAL A 296 -52.53 13.38 1.88
CA VAL A 296 -53.03 13.34 3.25
C VAL A 296 -53.62 11.95 3.55
N SER A 297 -53.41 11.45 4.77
CA SER A 297 -53.87 10.13 5.20
C SER A 297 -55.39 9.97 5.10
N ASP A 298 -55.89 8.74 5.03
CA ASP A 298 -57.35 8.47 5.04
C ASP A 298 -57.97 8.71 6.40
N ARG A 299 -57.22 8.42 7.47
CA ARG A 299 -57.61 8.73 8.84
C ARG A 299 -57.26 10.17 9.22
N ARG A 300 -58.04 10.75 10.13
CA ARG A 300 -57.67 11.98 10.82
C ARG A 300 -56.72 11.66 11.98
N ASP A 301 -55.81 12.59 12.28
CA ASP A 301 -54.94 12.53 13.44
C ASP A 301 -55.78 12.79 14.71
N PRO A 302 -55.99 11.78 15.57
CA PRO A 302 -56.83 11.93 16.74
C PRO A 302 -56.19 12.84 17.81
N LEU A 303 -54.88 13.07 17.73
CA LEU A 303 -54.12 13.81 18.74
C LEU A 303 -53.69 15.21 18.27
N ALA A 304 -53.81 15.50 16.97
CA ALA A 304 -53.61 16.83 16.39
C ALA A 304 -54.92 17.50 15.95
N GLY A 305 -55.92 17.52 16.83
CA GLY A 305 -57.15 18.30 16.63
C GLY A 305 -58.03 17.83 15.46
N GLY A 306 -57.90 16.57 15.02
CA GLY A 306 -58.76 16.00 13.98
C GLY A 306 -58.43 16.43 12.55
N GLY A 307 -57.25 17.01 12.30
CA GLY A 307 -56.73 17.27 10.95
C GLY A 307 -56.22 15.98 10.28
N TYR A 308 -56.02 15.98 8.97
CA TYR A 308 -55.40 14.83 8.29
C TYR A 308 -53.89 14.76 8.55
N ILE A 309 -53.31 13.56 8.55
CA ILE A 309 -51.86 13.36 8.68
C ILE A 309 -51.23 13.66 7.31
N PRO A 310 -50.24 14.55 7.23
CA PRO A 310 -49.58 14.85 5.97
C PRO A 310 -48.58 13.74 5.62
N VAL A 311 -48.55 13.37 4.34
CA VAL A 311 -47.78 12.23 3.82
C VAL A 311 -47.07 12.65 2.53
N ILE A 312 -45.85 12.16 2.31
CA ILE A 312 -45.25 12.11 0.97
C ILE A 312 -45.19 10.67 0.50
N GLU A 313 -45.64 10.44 -0.73
CA GLU A 313 -45.60 9.17 -1.40
C GLU A 313 -44.74 9.25 -2.67
N VAL A 314 -43.89 8.26 -2.90
CA VAL A 314 -43.10 8.17 -4.13
C VAL A 314 -42.79 6.72 -4.47
N GLN A 315 -42.85 6.37 -5.76
CA GLN A 315 -42.34 5.09 -6.25
C GLN A 315 -40.86 5.22 -6.64
N VAL A 316 -40.03 4.29 -6.19
CA VAL A 316 -38.59 4.28 -6.48
C VAL A 316 -38.12 2.94 -7.04
N TRP A 317 -37.08 2.99 -7.86
CA TRP A 317 -36.36 1.83 -8.39
C TRP A 317 -34.93 1.86 -7.86
N LEU A 318 -34.48 0.74 -7.29
CA LEU A 318 -33.21 0.68 -6.58
C LEU A 318 -32.09 0.11 -7.45
N LYS A 319 -30.89 0.68 -7.30
CA LYS A 319 -29.66 0.12 -7.89
C LYS A 319 -29.20 -1.11 -7.09
N PRO A 320 -28.68 -2.17 -7.73
CA PRO A 320 -28.47 -2.33 -9.17
C PRO A 320 -29.79 -2.68 -9.89
N PHE A 321 -30.04 -1.99 -11.01
CA PHE A 321 -31.35 -1.97 -11.68
C PHE A 321 -31.68 -3.29 -12.40
N ASP A 322 -30.66 -4.12 -12.64
CA ASP A 322 -30.78 -5.50 -13.15
C ASP A 322 -31.59 -6.41 -12.21
N LEU A 323 -31.61 -6.12 -10.92
CA LEU A 323 -32.43 -6.86 -9.95
C LEU A 323 -33.93 -6.50 -10.04
N GLY A 324 -34.31 -5.48 -10.80
CA GLY A 324 -35.71 -5.11 -11.06
C GLY A 324 -36.50 -4.74 -9.80
N VAL A 325 -35.83 -4.31 -8.73
CA VAL A 325 -36.47 -3.98 -7.44
C VAL A 325 -37.09 -2.59 -7.53
N SER A 326 -38.42 -2.53 -7.40
CA SER A 326 -39.17 -1.28 -7.25
C SER A 326 -40.08 -1.33 -6.03
N GLN A 327 -40.28 -0.17 -5.40
CA GLN A 327 -41.08 -0.05 -4.19
C GLN A 327 -41.73 1.31 -4.06
N ARG A 328 -42.81 1.40 -3.30
CA ARG A 328 -43.40 2.66 -2.83
C ARG A 328 -42.83 3.03 -1.47
N ILE A 329 -42.46 4.29 -1.33
CA ILE A 329 -42.06 4.90 -0.06
C ILE A 329 -43.19 5.82 0.39
N LEU A 330 -43.64 5.64 1.62
CA LEU A 330 -44.54 6.56 2.30
C LEU A 330 -43.83 7.10 3.54
N ILE A 331 -43.80 8.41 3.69
CA ILE A 331 -43.34 9.08 4.91
C ILE A 331 -44.50 9.86 5.48
N GLU A 332 -45.05 9.38 6.59
CA GLU A 332 -46.19 9.96 7.31
C GLU A 332 -45.69 10.72 8.54
N LEU A 333 -46.21 11.93 8.77
CA LEU A 333 -45.81 12.74 9.94
C LEU A 333 -46.94 12.81 10.96
N ALA A 334 -47.18 11.67 11.61
CA ALA A 334 -48.23 11.50 12.61
C ALA A 334 -47.79 12.03 13.99
N THR A 335 -48.77 12.34 14.83
CA THR A 335 -48.53 12.63 16.25
C THR A 335 -48.29 11.32 17.01
N ASP A 336 -47.20 11.27 17.77
CA ASP A 336 -46.89 10.15 18.65
C ASP A 336 -47.86 10.11 19.85
N PRO A 337 -48.55 8.98 20.13
CA PRO A 337 -49.43 8.86 21.29
C PRO A 337 -48.77 9.12 22.64
N ASP A 338 -47.49 8.74 22.77
CA ASP A 338 -46.79 8.78 24.06
C ASP A 338 -46.17 10.16 24.32
N THR A 339 -45.39 10.68 23.36
CA THR A 339 -44.68 11.96 23.54
C THR A 339 -45.48 13.19 23.12
N ARG A 340 -46.57 13.02 22.34
CA ARG A 340 -47.32 14.10 21.67
C ARG A 340 -46.50 14.92 20.67
N GLU A 341 -45.30 14.47 20.30
CA GLU A 341 -44.48 15.09 19.27
C GLU A 341 -44.87 14.58 17.86
N TYR A 342 -44.57 15.35 16.81
CA TYR A 342 -44.74 14.87 15.44
C TYR A 342 -43.55 14.01 15.05
N ILE A 343 -43.78 12.73 14.80
CA ILE A 343 -42.74 11.76 14.43
C ILE A 343 -42.84 11.40 12.95
N SER A 344 -41.73 10.97 12.35
CA SER A 344 -41.72 10.48 10.98
C SER A 344 -41.84 8.96 10.94
N ARG A 345 -43.01 8.46 10.54
CA ARG A 345 -43.24 7.05 10.25
C ARG A 345 -42.97 6.76 8.78
N MET A 346 -42.07 5.82 8.52
CA MET A 346 -41.73 5.40 7.17
C MET A 346 -42.32 4.02 6.88
N ARG A 347 -42.93 3.87 5.70
CA ARG A 347 -43.40 2.58 5.16
C ARG A 347 -42.76 2.35 3.79
N LEU A 348 -42.25 1.15 3.60
CA LEU A 348 -41.65 0.67 2.37
C LEU A 348 -42.48 -0.50 1.87
N ILE A 349 -43.07 -0.38 0.69
CA ILE A 349 -43.96 -1.39 0.12
C ILE A 349 -43.35 -1.90 -1.18
N ARG A 350 -42.93 -3.17 -1.21
CA ARG A 350 -42.38 -3.82 -2.41
C ARG A 350 -43.44 -3.87 -3.51
N VAL A 351 -43.07 -3.45 -4.72
CA VAL A 351 -43.93 -3.54 -5.92
C VAL A 351 -43.40 -4.60 -6.88
N THR A 352 -42.08 -4.61 -7.14
CA THR A 352 -41.42 -5.62 -7.98
C THR A 352 -40.08 -6.08 -7.39
N GLY A 353 -39.55 -7.19 -7.89
CA GLY A 353 -38.28 -7.78 -7.46
C GLY A 353 -38.44 -8.84 -6.36
N THR A 354 -37.37 -9.60 -6.10
CA THR A 354 -37.40 -10.67 -5.08
C THR A 354 -37.31 -10.09 -3.66
N ARG A 355 -37.89 -10.79 -2.68
CA ARG A 355 -37.93 -10.34 -1.27
C ARG A 355 -36.53 -10.18 -0.70
N GLU A 356 -35.65 -11.12 -1.01
CA GLU A 356 -34.26 -11.09 -0.56
C GLU A 356 -33.47 -9.92 -1.16
N ALA A 357 -33.65 -9.64 -2.44
CA ALA A 357 -33.03 -8.48 -3.08
C ALA A 357 -33.56 -7.18 -2.48
N TRP A 358 -34.88 -7.08 -2.30
CA TRP A 358 -35.53 -5.91 -1.69
C TRP A 358 -35.03 -5.63 -0.28
N LEU A 359 -35.01 -6.64 0.60
CA LEU A 359 -34.49 -6.51 1.98
C LEU A 359 -33.03 -6.04 2.01
N ARG A 360 -32.19 -6.62 1.14
CA ARG A 360 -30.76 -6.26 1.05
C ARG A 360 -30.56 -4.81 0.61
N LEU A 361 -31.40 -4.29 -0.29
CA LEU A 361 -31.27 -2.95 -0.84
C LEU A 361 -31.86 -1.85 0.06
N ASN A 362 -32.75 -2.20 1.01
CA ASN A 362 -33.37 -1.22 1.90
C ASN A 362 -32.41 -0.60 2.92
N GLY A 363 -31.42 -1.35 3.43
CA GLY A 363 -30.45 -0.81 4.39
C GLY A 363 -29.73 0.46 3.88
N PRO A 364 -29.06 0.40 2.72
CA PRO A 364 -28.42 1.57 2.10
C PRO A 364 -29.38 2.71 1.76
N LEU A 365 -30.61 2.40 1.32
CA LEU A 365 -31.63 3.40 1.01
C LEU A 365 -32.03 4.18 2.26
N VAL A 366 -32.36 3.47 3.35
CA VAL A 366 -32.80 4.10 4.60
C VAL A 366 -31.68 4.93 5.22
N ALA A 367 -30.43 4.46 5.14
CA ALA A 367 -29.27 5.26 5.57
C ALA A 367 -29.18 6.60 4.83
N ARG A 368 -29.47 6.63 3.52
CA ARG A 368 -29.49 7.88 2.72
C ARG A 368 -30.64 8.79 3.12
N ILE A 369 -31.84 8.25 3.31
CA ILE A 369 -33.00 9.04 3.75
C ILE A 369 -32.76 9.64 5.13
N ARG A 370 -32.22 8.86 6.08
CA ARG A 370 -31.82 9.36 7.41
C ARG A 370 -30.78 10.47 7.32
N ARG A 371 -29.78 10.34 6.47
CA ARG A 371 -28.79 11.40 6.22
C ARG A 371 -29.44 12.66 5.65
N HIS A 372 -30.41 12.49 4.74
CA HIS A 372 -31.16 13.62 4.20
C HIS A 372 -31.99 14.35 5.28
N PHE A 373 -32.64 13.61 6.18
CA PHE A 373 -33.27 14.20 7.37
C PHE A 373 -32.29 14.94 8.28
N LEU A 374 -31.03 14.51 8.41
CA LEU A 374 -30.03 15.27 9.17
C LEU A 374 -29.71 16.61 8.49
N HIS A 375 -29.65 16.67 7.15
CA HIS A 375 -29.44 17.91 6.43
C HIS A 375 -30.57 18.92 6.63
N TRP A 376 -31.81 18.48 6.90
CA TRP A 376 -32.92 19.36 7.23
C TRP A 376 -32.59 20.33 8.39
N ARG A 377 -31.83 19.87 9.38
CA ARG A 377 -31.44 20.69 10.55
C ARG A 377 -30.55 21.87 10.17
N ALA A 378 -29.83 21.77 9.06
CA ALA A 378 -28.94 22.82 8.55
C ALA A 378 -29.62 23.77 7.54
N VAL A 379 -30.89 23.53 7.16
CA VAL A 379 -31.59 24.37 6.19
C VAL A 379 -31.92 25.75 6.81
N PRO A 380 -31.55 26.86 6.16
CA PRO A 380 -31.88 28.22 6.61
C PRO A 380 -33.39 28.48 6.73
N ASN A 381 -33.79 29.35 7.67
CA ASN A 381 -35.20 29.57 8.01
C ASN A 381 -36.03 30.17 6.86
N ASP A 382 -35.44 31.05 6.04
CA ASP A 382 -36.05 31.61 4.83
C ASP A 382 -36.39 30.52 3.81
N MET A 383 -35.47 29.58 3.59
CA MET A 383 -35.69 28.42 2.73
C MET A 383 -36.79 27.51 3.29
N LYS A 384 -36.83 27.30 4.61
CA LYS A 384 -37.91 26.53 5.26
C LYS A 384 -39.28 27.16 5.04
N GLN A 385 -39.38 28.50 5.04
CA GLN A 385 -40.64 29.21 4.76
C GLN A 385 -41.14 28.97 3.33
N ASP A 386 -40.26 29.02 2.34
CA ASP A 386 -40.64 28.73 0.96
C ASP A 386 -41.07 27.26 0.78
N LEU A 387 -40.31 26.32 1.35
CA LEU A 387 -40.65 24.89 1.32
C LEU A 387 -42.00 24.61 2.00
N HIS A 388 -42.26 25.24 3.14
CA HIS A 388 -43.55 25.17 3.83
C HIS A 388 -44.70 25.69 2.95
N GLY A 389 -44.54 26.86 2.33
CA GLY A 389 -45.55 27.45 1.46
C GLY A 389 -45.88 26.59 0.25
N ARG A 390 -44.86 26.00 -0.39
CA ARG A 390 -45.04 25.06 -1.51
C ARG A 390 -45.75 23.78 -1.07
N ALA A 391 -45.27 23.13 -0.01
CA ALA A 391 -45.85 21.89 0.49
C ALA A 391 -47.31 22.08 0.94
N ARG A 392 -47.60 23.17 1.64
CA ARG A 392 -48.94 23.50 2.12
C ARG A 392 -49.96 23.62 0.99
N ARG A 393 -49.63 24.34 -0.10
CA ARG A 393 -50.53 24.49 -1.26
C ARG A 393 -50.89 23.16 -1.91
N LEU A 394 -49.91 22.26 -2.04
CA LEU A 394 -50.12 20.92 -2.59
C LEU A 394 -51.01 20.07 -1.68
N LEU A 395 -50.79 20.13 -0.37
CA LEU A 395 -51.61 19.40 0.62
C LEU A 395 -53.04 19.94 0.69
N GLU A 396 -53.25 21.26 0.67
CA GLU A 396 -54.58 21.88 0.68
C GLU A 396 -55.41 21.45 -0.55
N ALA A 397 -54.78 21.36 -1.73
CA ALA A 397 -55.42 20.85 -2.93
C ALA A 397 -55.87 19.37 -2.78
N GLN A 398 -55.07 18.53 -2.12
CA GLN A 398 -55.43 17.14 -1.84
C GLN A 398 -56.55 17.01 -0.81
N VAL A 399 -56.54 17.83 0.24
CA VAL A 399 -57.62 17.87 1.24
C VAL A 399 -58.94 18.23 0.56
N ALA A 400 -58.97 19.30 -0.25
CA ALA A 400 -60.17 19.70 -0.98
C ALA A 400 -60.70 18.59 -1.90
N LYS A 401 -59.81 17.92 -2.64
CA LYS A 401 -60.17 16.77 -3.49
C LYS A 401 -60.78 15.62 -2.69
N LYS A 402 -60.24 15.35 -1.49
CA LYS A 402 -60.67 14.26 -0.62
C LYS A 402 -62.02 14.55 0.05
N GLU A 403 -62.23 15.77 0.52
CA GLU A 403 -63.51 16.21 1.10
C GLU A 403 -64.63 16.18 0.05
N LEU A 404 -64.35 16.58 -1.20
CA LEU A 404 -65.29 16.44 -2.32
C LEU A 404 -65.65 14.98 -2.62
N SER A 405 -64.69 14.05 -2.51
CA SER A 405 -64.92 12.62 -2.73
C SER A 405 -65.70 11.95 -1.61
N HIS A 406 -65.59 12.42 -0.36
CA HIS A 406 -66.37 11.90 0.78
C HIS A 406 -67.77 12.51 0.87
N GLY A 407 -68.01 13.71 0.34
CA GLY A 407 -69.35 14.31 0.29
C GLY A 407 -70.25 13.78 -0.84
N GLN A 408 -69.75 12.91 -1.71
CA GLN A 408 -70.49 12.28 -2.81
C GLN A 408 -70.80 10.78 -2.60
N SER A 409 -70.41 10.23 -1.44
CA SER A 409 -70.82 8.90 -0.96
C SER A 409 -71.82 9.06 0.17
#